data_AF-A0A6G8F323-F1
#
_entry.id   AF-A0A6G8F323-F1
#
_cell.length_a   1.000
_cell.length_b   1.000
_cell.length_c   1.000
_cell.angle_alpha   90.00
_cell.angle_beta   90.00
_cell.angle_gamma   90.00
#
_symmetry.space_group_name_H-M   'P 1'
#
loop_
_entity.id
_entity.type
_entity.pdbx_description
1 polymer ?
#
loop_
_entity_poly.entity_id
_entity_poly.type
_entity_poly.pdbx_seq_one_letter_code
_entity_poly.pdbx_strand_id
1 'polypeptide(L)'
;MKKELYLFIIWSNARFMEKNIVNDIKKKFELFQIYEVFWSKDAFESNLTRFYGKKIPKSIKKAKETGTGSFLALLVYDRSPQFVDGHNIAVSIAKNNYRQFLGKNLVHASDNQDETNENLLFLFGKNLKEIESEESFFIPRPWHYDIKGTPCWNSIDEALDTVRKIPFTKATPYKESFLIHSRHADTARRILNATNHFKFPGRHKYLIRVGKGSQAVYIRKIS
;
A
#
# COMPACT_ATOMS: atom_id res chain seq x y z
N MET A 1 -15.68 -17.29 13.07
CA MET A 1 -14.52 -16.61 12.46
C MET A 1 -14.74 -15.11 12.54
N LYS A 2 -13.68 -14.31 12.69
CA LYS A 2 -13.79 -12.84 12.75
C LYS A 2 -13.82 -12.30 11.31
N LYS A 3 -14.62 -11.26 11.06
CA LYS A 3 -14.59 -10.53 9.78
C LYS A 3 -13.20 -9.95 9.52
N GLU A 4 -12.80 -9.86 8.26
CA GLU A 4 -11.48 -9.37 7.84
C GLU A 4 -11.60 -8.23 6.83
N LEU A 5 -10.76 -7.21 6.97
CA LEU A 5 -10.77 -6.02 6.11
C LEU A 5 -9.90 -6.24 4.87
N TYR A 6 -10.40 -5.83 3.71
CA TYR A 6 -9.71 -5.92 2.42
C TYR A 6 -9.79 -4.60 1.67
N LEU A 7 -8.81 -4.38 0.80
CA LEU A 7 -8.76 -3.21 -0.08
C LEU A 7 -9.07 -3.63 -1.51
N PHE A 8 -9.94 -2.87 -2.17
CA PHE A 8 -10.08 -2.84 -3.62
C PHE A 8 -9.64 -1.47 -4.15
N ILE A 9 -8.92 -1.45 -5.27
CA ILE A 9 -8.59 -0.22 -6.00
C ILE A 9 -9.19 -0.31 -7.41
N ILE A 10 -9.93 0.73 -7.80
CA ILE A 10 -10.40 0.95 -9.16
C ILE A 10 -9.56 2.08 -9.77
N TRP A 11 -8.59 1.72 -10.60
CA TRP A 11 -7.68 2.68 -11.22
C TRP A 11 -8.41 3.64 -12.17
N SER A 12 -7.83 4.81 -12.43
CA SER A 12 -8.43 5.91 -13.19
C SER A 12 -9.05 5.47 -14.53
N ASN A 13 -8.34 4.64 -15.30
CA ASN A 13 -8.81 4.13 -16.58
C ASN A 13 -9.94 3.09 -16.48
N ALA A 14 -10.28 2.58 -15.29
CA ALA A 14 -11.45 1.71 -15.04
C ALA A 14 -12.64 2.47 -14.42
N ARG A 15 -12.51 3.77 -14.14
CA ARG A 15 -13.57 4.55 -13.49
C ARG A 15 -14.86 4.63 -14.33
N PHE A 16 -14.79 4.43 -15.64
CA PHE A 16 -15.99 4.32 -16.50
C PHE A 16 -16.92 3.15 -16.10
N MET A 17 -16.40 2.13 -15.40
CA MET A 17 -17.17 1.00 -14.87
C MET A 17 -17.37 1.07 -13.35
N GLU A 18 -16.97 2.16 -12.70
CA GLU A 18 -17.01 2.33 -11.24
C GLU A 18 -18.36 1.92 -10.65
N LYS A 19 -19.45 2.49 -11.16
CA LYS A 19 -20.80 2.24 -10.61
C LYS A 19 -21.13 0.75 -10.59
N ASN A 20 -20.78 0.03 -11.66
CA ASN A 20 -21.04 -1.41 -11.76
C ASN A 20 -20.17 -2.21 -10.80
N ILE A 21 -18.88 -1.90 -10.72
CA ILE A 21 -17.94 -2.59 -9.83
C ILE A 21 -18.29 -2.35 -8.36
N VAL A 22 -18.53 -1.09 -7.97
CA VAL A 22 -18.88 -0.72 -6.58
C VAL A 22 -20.20 -1.36 -6.15
N ASN A 23 -21.21 -1.39 -7.03
CA ASN A 23 -22.48 -2.04 -6.73
C ASN A 23 -22.33 -3.56 -6.53
N ASP A 24 -21.47 -4.21 -7.32
CA ASP A 24 -21.21 -5.64 -7.17
C ASP A 24 -20.39 -5.94 -5.90
N ILE A 25 -19.39 -5.10 -5.57
CA ILE A 25 -18.65 -5.18 -4.30
C ILE A 25 -19.62 -5.09 -3.11
N LYS A 26 -20.55 -4.13 -3.11
CA LYS A 26 -21.54 -3.94 -2.03
C LYS A 26 -22.49 -5.13 -1.85
N LYS A 27 -22.70 -5.94 -2.89
CA LYS A 27 -23.51 -7.17 -2.80
C LYS A 27 -22.74 -8.33 -2.15
N LYS A 28 -21.41 -8.31 -2.24
CA LYS A 28 -20.52 -9.41 -1.82
C LYS A 28 -19.85 -9.16 -0.48
N PHE A 29 -19.59 -7.90 -0.15
CA PHE A 29 -18.82 -7.50 1.03
C PHE A 29 -19.54 -6.38 1.79
N GLU A 30 -19.28 -6.30 3.09
CA GLU A 30 -19.72 -5.17 3.91
C GLU A 30 -18.81 -3.97 3.62
N LEU A 31 -19.35 -2.89 3.06
CA LEU A 31 -18.59 -1.68 2.81
C LEU A 31 -18.18 -1.02 4.14
N PHE A 32 -16.93 -0.53 4.23
CA PHE A 32 -16.42 0.18 5.40
C PHE A 32 -16.07 1.64 5.08
N GLN A 33 -15.15 1.88 4.14
CA GLN A 33 -14.71 3.23 3.76
C GLN A 33 -14.50 3.32 2.24
N ILE A 34 -14.74 4.51 1.66
CA ILE A 34 -14.40 4.79 0.26
C ILE A 34 -13.58 6.07 0.18
N TYR A 35 -12.38 5.96 -0.38
CA TYR A 35 -11.51 7.10 -0.67
C TYR A 35 -11.45 7.34 -2.17
N GLU A 36 -11.49 8.61 -2.56
CA GLU A 36 -10.98 9.04 -3.85
C GLU A 36 -9.56 9.56 -3.68
N VAL A 37 -8.59 8.82 -4.21
CA VAL A 37 -7.17 9.09 -3.98
C VAL A 37 -6.61 9.89 -5.14
N PHE A 38 -5.88 10.96 -4.80
CA PHE A 38 -5.20 11.85 -5.73
C PHE A 38 -3.71 11.81 -5.42
N TRP A 39 -2.93 11.23 -6.33
CA TRP A 39 -1.49 11.40 -6.36
C TRP A 39 -1.11 12.55 -7.28
N SER A 40 -0.02 13.24 -6.96
CA SER A 40 0.52 14.30 -7.82
C SER A 40 0.97 13.68 -9.15
N LYS A 41 0.72 14.39 -10.26
CA LYS A 41 1.06 13.90 -11.61
C LYS A 41 2.55 13.54 -11.74
N ASP A 42 3.42 14.37 -11.19
CA ASP A 42 4.88 14.18 -11.25
C ASP A 42 5.36 13.04 -10.34
N ALA A 43 4.58 12.68 -9.32
CA ALA A 43 4.91 11.62 -8.37
C ALA A 43 4.30 10.26 -8.76
N PHE A 44 3.33 10.23 -9.68
CA PHE A 44 2.48 9.05 -9.94
C PHE A 44 3.28 7.78 -10.24
N GLU A 45 4.23 7.83 -11.17
CA GLU A 45 5.03 6.66 -11.52
C GLU A 45 5.90 6.16 -10.35
N SER A 46 6.43 7.10 -9.55
CA SER A 46 7.23 6.77 -8.37
C SER A 46 6.37 6.13 -7.28
N ASN A 47 5.18 6.67 -7.03
CA ASN A 47 4.22 6.13 -6.08
C ASN A 47 3.75 4.74 -6.51
N LEU A 48 3.43 4.57 -7.79
CA LEU A 48 3.04 3.28 -8.35
C LEU A 48 4.15 2.23 -8.16
N THR A 49 5.40 2.60 -8.45
CA THR A 49 6.57 1.73 -8.25
C THR A 49 6.78 1.36 -6.78
N ARG A 50 6.61 2.32 -5.85
CA ARG A 50 6.71 2.05 -4.41
C ARG A 50 5.58 1.13 -3.92
N PHE A 51 4.35 1.42 -4.33
CA PHE A 51 3.13 0.70 -3.95
C PHE A 51 3.21 -0.79 -4.33
N TYR A 52 3.54 -1.12 -5.58
CA TYR A 52 3.62 -2.51 -6.04
C TYR A 52 4.99 -3.17 -5.84
N GLY A 53 6.05 -2.39 -5.60
CA GLY A 53 7.42 -2.89 -5.46
C GLY A 53 7.90 -3.64 -6.71
N LYS A 54 8.58 -4.79 -6.50
CA LYS A 54 9.15 -5.61 -7.59
C LYS A 54 8.10 -6.27 -8.50
N LYS A 55 6.79 -6.14 -8.21
CA LYS A 55 5.71 -6.79 -8.96
C LYS A 55 5.30 -6.05 -10.25
N ILE A 56 5.89 -4.90 -10.60
CA ILE A 56 5.51 -4.18 -11.85
C ILE A 56 6.47 -4.46 -13.02
N PRO A 57 5.98 -4.93 -14.18
CA PRO A 57 6.69 -4.78 -15.45
C PRO A 57 6.74 -3.31 -15.87
N LYS A 58 7.94 -2.71 -15.93
CA LYS A 58 8.24 -1.31 -16.35
C LYS A 58 7.14 -0.30 -15.95
N SER A 59 7.29 0.34 -14.79
CA SER A 59 6.35 1.33 -14.19
C SER A 59 5.58 2.22 -15.18
N ILE A 60 6.27 2.75 -16.19
CA ILE A 60 5.70 3.56 -17.29
C ILE A 60 4.55 2.85 -18.01
N LYS A 61 4.70 1.56 -18.37
CA LYS A 61 3.65 0.79 -19.03
C LYS A 61 2.44 0.64 -18.13
N LYS A 62 2.67 0.39 -16.84
CA LYS A 62 1.59 0.24 -15.87
C LYS A 62 0.85 1.55 -15.64
N ALA A 63 1.56 2.68 -15.52
CA ALA A 63 0.95 4.00 -15.40
C ALA A 63 0.06 4.35 -16.60
N LYS A 64 0.51 4.04 -17.83
CA LYS A 64 -0.31 4.18 -19.04
C LYS A 64 -1.55 3.29 -19.01
N GLU A 65 -1.41 2.05 -18.52
CA GLU A 65 -2.53 1.11 -18.41
C GLU A 65 -3.56 1.62 -17.40
N THR A 66 -3.14 1.95 -16.17
CA THR A 66 -4.02 2.35 -15.06
C THR A 66 -4.57 3.76 -15.17
N GLY A 67 -3.92 4.63 -15.93
CA GLY A 67 -4.20 6.07 -15.97
C GLY A 67 -3.57 6.78 -14.76
N THR A 68 -3.35 8.09 -14.89
CA THR A 68 -2.71 8.94 -13.86
C THR A 68 -3.69 9.89 -13.16
N GLY A 69 -4.98 9.79 -13.45
CA GLY A 69 -6.03 10.54 -12.74
C GLY A 69 -6.35 9.94 -11.38
N SER A 70 -7.37 10.50 -10.71
CA SER A 70 -7.85 9.96 -9.43
C SER A 70 -8.36 8.54 -9.57
N PHE A 71 -8.18 7.76 -8.51
CA PHE A 71 -8.63 6.38 -8.42
C PHE A 71 -9.42 6.16 -7.14
N LEU A 72 -10.30 5.16 -7.13
CA LEU A 72 -11.02 4.81 -5.91
C LEU A 72 -10.29 3.71 -5.14
N ALA A 73 -10.23 3.88 -3.83
CA ALA A 73 -9.86 2.84 -2.87
C ALA A 73 -11.07 2.52 -1.99
N LEU A 74 -11.57 1.29 -2.07
CA LEU A 74 -12.68 0.79 -1.26
C LEU A 74 -12.14 -0.16 -0.20
N LEU A 75 -12.47 0.11 1.05
CA LEU A 75 -12.23 -0.80 2.16
C LEU A 75 -13.52 -1.54 2.48
N VAL A 76 -13.43 -2.86 2.52
CA VAL A 76 -14.59 -3.74 2.71
C VAL A 76 -14.26 -4.88 3.67
N TYR A 77 -15.24 -5.30 4.44
CA TYR A 77 -15.17 -6.48 5.27
C TYR A 77 -15.73 -7.69 4.53
N ASP A 78 -14.95 -8.78 4.52
CA ASP A 78 -15.49 -10.12 4.34
C ASP A 78 -15.89 -10.66 5.72
N ARG A 79 -17.17 -10.99 5.90
CA ARG A 79 -17.71 -11.46 7.18
C ARG A 79 -17.34 -12.90 7.50
N SER A 80 -17.02 -13.70 6.48
CA SER A 80 -16.74 -15.12 6.64
C SER A 80 -15.63 -15.55 5.68
N PRO A 81 -14.40 -15.02 5.85
CA PRO A 81 -13.33 -15.25 4.90
C PRO A 81 -12.95 -16.72 4.82
N GLN A 82 -12.82 -17.21 3.60
CA GLN A 82 -12.31 -18.55 3.27
C GLN A 82 -11.01 -18.40 2.47
N PHE A 83 -10.06 -19.32 2.68
CA PHE A 83 -8.71 -19.19 2.15
C PHE A 83 -8.27 -20.41 1.35
N VAL A 84 -7.53 -20.14 0.27
CA VAL A 84 -6.73 -21.13 -0.48
C VAL A 84 -5.36 -20.51 -0.69
N ASP A 85 -4.29 -21.24 -0.37
CA ASP A 85 -2.89 -20.79 -0.47
C ASP A 85 -2.62 -19.44 0.22
N GLY A 86 -3.32 -19.18 1.32
CA GLY A 86 -3.20 -17.93 2.09
C GLY A 86 -3.88 -16.72 1.43
N HIS A 87 -4.73 -16.91 0.41
CA HIS A 87 -5.49 -15.85 -0.24
C HIS A 87 -6.99 -15.97 0.05
N ASN A 88 -7.67 -14.85 0.26
CA ASN A 88 -9.12 -14.84 0.39
C ASN A 88 -9.79 -15.18 -0.96
N ILE A 89 -10.60 -16.24 -0.96
CA ILE A 89 -11.22 -16.79 -2.17
C ILE A 89 -12.21 -15.77 -2.78
N ALA A 90 -13.08 -15.19 -1.96
CA ALA A 90 -14.13 -14.27 -2.43
C ALA A 90 -13.52 -13.00 -3.04
N VAL A 91 -12.51 -12.43 -2.39
CA VAL A 91 -11.78 -11.25 -2.87
C VAL A 91 -11.02 -11.56 -4.17
N SER A 92 -10.36 -12.72 -4.23
CA SER A 92 -9.64 -13.18 -5.43
C SER A 92 -10.57 -13.37 -6.63
N ILE A 93 -11.73 -14.02 -6.43
CA ILE A 93 -12.74 -14.21 -7.47
C ILE A 93 -13.30 -12.86 -7.93
N ALA A 94 -13.68 -11.97 -7.00
CA ALA A 94 -14.21 -10.66 -7.35
C ALA A 94 -13.20 -9.85 -8.19
N LYS A 95 -11.94 -9.77 -7.74
CA LYS A 95 -10.84 -9.12 -8.47
C LYS A 95 -10.68 -9.68 -9.88
N ASN A 96 -10.64 -11.00 -10.02
CA ASN A 96 -10.44 -11.66 -11.32
C ASN A 96 -11.62 -11.42 -12.27
N ASN A 97 -12.85 -11.50 -11.77
CA ASN A 97 -14.05 -11.20 -12.55
C ASN A 97 -14.01 -9.77 -13.09
N TYR A 98 -13.69 -8.77 -12.25
CA TYR A 98 -13.58 -7.39 -12.71
C TYR A 98 -12.49 -7.20 -13.77
N ARG A 99 -11.34 -7.86 -13.62
CA ARG A 99 -10.26 -7.83 -14.62
C ARG A 99 -10.68 -8.48 -15.94
N GLN A 100 -11.43 -9.58 -15.88
CA GLN A 100 -11.97 -10.26 -17.05
C GLN A 100 -12.97 -9.37 -17.79
N PHE A 101 -13.92 -8.74 -17.07
CA PHE A 101 -14.88 -7.81 -17.67
C PHE A 101 -14.22 -6.60 -18.33
N LEU A 102 -13.11 -6.10 -17.76
CA LEU A 102 -12.36 -4.97 -18.30
C LEU A 102 -11.36 -5.36 -19.39
N GLY A 103 -11.09 -6.66 -19.56
CA GLY A 103 -10.02 -7.18 -20.42
C GLY A 103 -8.60 -6.71 -20.05
N LYS A 104 -8.42 -6.14 -18.84
CA LYS A 104 -7.19 -5.46 -18.39
C LYS A 104 -7.02 -5.53 -16.88
N ASN A 105 -5.79 -5.32 -16.39
CA ASN A 105 -5.46 -5.37 -14.96
C ASN A 105 -5.68 -4.01 -14.28
N LEU A 106 -6.88 -3.44 -14.42
CA LEU A 106 -7.25 -2.10 -13.92
C LEU A 106 -7.97 -2.09 -12.57
N VAL A 107 -8.21 -3.27 -12.00
CA VAL A 107 -8.65 -3.43 -10.62
C VAL A 107 -7.57 -4.17 -9.84
N HIS A 108 -7.23 -3.64 -8.67
CA HIS A 108 -6.37 -4.30 -7.69
C HIS A 108 -7.19 -4.65 -6.46
N ALA A 109 -6.85 -5.75 -5.81
CA ALA A 109 -7.36 -6.08 -4.49
C ALA A 109 -6.28 -6.83 -3.71
N SER A 110 -6.19 -6.57 -2.41
CA SER A 110 -5.27 -7.29 -1.53
C SER A 110 -5.68 -8.76 -1.42
N ASP A 111 -4.69 -9.65 -1.43
CA ASP A 111 -4.92 -11.10 -1.38
C ASP A 111 -5.17 -11.61 0.05
N ASN A 112 -4.59 -10.94 1.06
CA ASN A 112 -4.68 -11.31 2.47
C ASN A 112 -4.43 -10.11 3.40
N GLN A 113 -4.52 -10.32 4.72
CA GLN A 113 -4.33 -9.27 5.73
C GLN A 113 -2.95 -8.59 5.68
N ASP A 114 -1.89 -9.34 5.37
CA ASP A 114 -0.53 -8.77 5.27
C ASP A 114 -0.45 -7.79 4.08
N GLU A 115 -0.98 -8.17 2.92
CA GLU A 115 -1.04 -7.27 1.75
C GLU A 115 -2.03 -6.12 1.96
N THR A 116 -3.17 -6.35 2.63
CA THR A 116 -4.09 -5.28 3.02
C THR A 116 -3.34 -4.24 3.86
N ASN A 117 -2.69 -4.66 4.94
CA ASN A 117 -1.97 -3.76 5.83
C ASN A 117 -0.83 -3.03 5.11
N GLU A 118 -0.08 -3.72 4.25
CA GLU A 118 0.94 -3.09 3.42
C GLU A 118 0.34 -2.01 2.50
N ASN A 119 -0.75 -2.32 1.80
CA ASN A 119 -1.39 -1.37 0.89
C ASN A 119 -1.93 -0.14 1.64
N LEU A 120 -2.52 -0.33 2.82
CA LEU A 120 -2.97 0.77 3.69
C LEU A 120 -1.82 1.68 4.13
N LEU A 121 -0.67 1.09 4.47
CA LEU A 121 0.53 1.86 4.83
C LEU A 121 1.04 2.70 3.66
N PHE A 122 1.03 2.17 2.44
CA PHE A 122 1.43 2.95 1.26
C PHE A 122 0.41 4.04 0.89
N LEU A 123 -0.89 3.74 0.91
CA LEU A 123 -1.90 4.72 0.51
C LEU A 123 -2.12 5.81 1.55
N PHE A 124 -2.18 5.43 2.83
CA PHE A 124 -2.69 6.31 3.89
C PHE A 124 -1.67 6.54 5.01
N GLY A 125 -0.54 5.82 5.01
CA GLY A 125 0.43 5.88 6.12
C GLY A 125 -0.14 5.34 7.44
N LYS A 126 -1.19 4.50 7.37
CA LYS A 126 -1.90 3.92 8.51
C LYS A 126 -1.89 2.41 8.41
N ASN A 127 -1.75 1.73 9.55
CA ASN A 127 -1.93 0.29 9.62
C ASN A 127 -3.41 -0.08 9.77
N LEU A 128 -3.69 -1.38 9.70
CA LEU A 128 -5.04 -1.92 9.77
C LEU A 128 -5.77 -1.54 11.07
N LYS A 129 -5.09 -1.59 12.22
CA LYS A 129 -5.68 -1.22 13.52
C LYS A 129 -6.09 0.25 13.58
N GLU A 130 -5.26 1.15 13.04
CA GLU A 130 -5.57 2.58 12.96
C GLU A 130 -6.82 2.80 12.09
N ILE A 131 -6.87 2.19 10.91
CA ILE A 131 -8.01 2.28 9.99
C ILE A 131 -9.30 1.71 10.60
N GLU A 132 -9.23 0.55 11.26
CA GLU A 132 -10.40 -0.08 11.90
C GLU A 132 -10.92 0.71 13.12
N SER A 133 -10.10 1.59 13.70
CA SER A 133 -10.53 2.49 14.78
C SER A 133 -11.26 3.74 14.29
N GLU A 134 -11.32 3.96 12.98
CA GLU A 134 -11.99 5.09 12.36
C GLU A 134 -13.45 4.78 12.04
N GLU A 135 -14.25 5.84 11.84
CA GLU A 135 -15.64 5.71 11.44
C GLU A 135 -15.77 5.19 10.00
N SER A 136 -16.87 4.47 9.75
CA SER A 136 -17.24 4.09 8.39
C SER A 136 -17.78 5.28 7.60
N PHE A 137 -17.51 5.31 6.30
CA PHE A 137 -18.10 6.30 5.39
C PHE A 137 -18.25 5.72 3.99
N PHE A 138 -19.44 5.91 3.42
CA PHE A 138 -19.84 5.24 2.18
C PHE A 138 -19.88 6.19 0.97
N ILE A 139 -19.65 7.48 1.22
CA ILE A 139 -19.47 8.50 0.20
C ILE A 139 -17.95 8.68 0.02
N PRO A 140 -17.43 8.65 -1.23
CA PRO A 140 -16.01 8.87 -1.48
C PRO A 140 -15.49 10.14 -0.80
N ARG A 141 -14.52 9.98 0.09
CA ARG A 141 -13.79 11.12 0.69
C ARG A 141 -12.50 11.37 -0.08
N PRO A 142 -12.18 12.62 -0.45
CA PRO A 142 -10.95 12.92 -1.15
C PRO A 142 -9.71 12.71 -0.26
N TRP A 143 -8.66 12.14 -0.83
CA TRP A 143 -7.35 11.95 -0.21
C TRP A 143 -6.25 12.52 -1.12
N HIS A 144 -5.83 13.75 -0.85
CA HIS A 144 -4.89 14.52 -1.68
C HIS A 144 -3.44 14.40 -1.20
N TYR A 145 -2.95 13.18 -1.07
CA TYR A 145 -1.58 12.95 -0.61
C TYR A 145 -0.88 11.88 -1.45
N ASP A 146 0.36 12.18 -1.82
CA ASP A 146 1.31 11.18 -2.28
C ASP A 146 1.70 10.23 -1.15
N ILE A 147 2.30 9.10 -1.49
CA ILE A 147 2.82 8.14 -0.50
C ILE A 147 3.82 8.87 0.40
N LYS A 148 3.67 8.76 1.73
CA LYS A 148 4.60 9.36 2.71
C LYS A 148 6.07 9.10 2.36
N GLY A 149 6.90 10.12 2.53
CA GLY A 149 8.31 10.07 2.11
C GLY A 149 8.53 10.31 0.61
N THR A 150 7.50 10.70 -0.16
CA THR A 150 7.62 11.21 -1.54
C THR A 150 7.64 12.75 -1.54
N PRO A 151 8.63 13.42 -2.16
CA PRO A 151 9.90 12.86 -2.65
C PRO A 151 10.91 12.59 -1.50
N CYS A 152 10.62 13.11 -0.31
CA CYS A 152 11.44 12.98 0.90
C CYS A 152 10.57 12.98 2.16
N TRP A 153 11.13 12.57 3.28
CA TRP A 153 10.50 12.67 4.60
C TRP A 153 10.61 14.09 5.17
N ASN A 154 9.61 14.52 5.94
CA ASN A 154 9.67 15.81 6.63
C ASN A 154 10.68 15.78 7.79
N SER A 155 10.74 14.64 8.49
CA SER A 155 11.69 14.40 9.57
C SER A 155 12.09 12.93 9.64
N ILE A 156 13.17 12.64 10.37
CA ILE A 156 13.55 11.25 10.66
C ILE A 156 12.48 10.56 11.52
N ASP A 157 11.86 11.27 12.46
CA ASP A 157 10.82 10.72 13.32
C ASP A 157 9.59 10.30 12.52
N GLU A 158 9.16 11.08 11.52
CA GLU A 158 8.07 10.68 10.62
C GLU A 158 8.38 9.36 9.89
N ALA A 159 9.62 9.20 9.41
CA ALA A 159 10.08 8.00 8.73
C ALA A 159 10.09 6.79 9.67
N LEU A 160 10.61 6.97 10.89
CA LEU A 160 10.70 5.93 11.90
C LEU A 160 9.32 5.53 12.44
N ASP A 161 8.42 6.48 12.65
CA ASP A 161 7.06 6.21 13.09
C ASP A 161 6.28 5.47 12.01
N THR A 162 6.46 5.85 10.74
CA THR A 162 5.80 5.15 9.64
C THR A 162 6.30 3.72 9.49
N VAL A 163 7.63 3.47 9.58
CA VAL A 163 8.17 2.11 9.42
C VAL A 163 7.85 1.20 10.62
N ARG A 164 7.70 1.75 11.83
CA ARG A 164 7.27 1.01 13.03
C ARG A 164 5.86 0.44 12.92
N LYS A 165 5.02 1.00 12.03
CA LYS A 165 3.67 0.48 11.78
C LYS A 165 3.65 -0.84 11.01
N ILE A 166 4.78 -1.26 10.42
CA ILE A 166 4.91 -2.56 9.77
C ILE A 166 4.93 -3.65 10.85
N PRO A 167 4.15 -4.74 10.72
CA PRO A 167 4.17 -5.86 11.66
C PRO A 167 5.59 -6.37 11.91
N PHE A 168 5.86 -6.80 13.14
CA PHE A 168 7.16 -7.35 13.55
C PHE A 168 8.35 -6.43 13.22
N THR A 169 8.14 -5.11 13.26
CA THR A 169 9.17 -4.12 12.94
C THR A 169 9.52 -3.26 14.14
N LYS A 170 10.81 -3.10 14.42
CA LYS A 170 11.34 -2.22 15.46
C LYS A 170 12.44 -1.35 14.86
N ALA A 171 12.47 -0.09 15.25
CA ALA A 171 13.54 0.84 14.89
C ALA A 171 14.19 1.40 16.15
N THR A 172 15.48 1.14 16.32
CA THR A 172 16.27 1.53 17.50
C THR A 172 17.48 2.38 17.09
N PRO A 173 17.96 3.29 17.95
CA PRO A 173 19.24 3.97 17.72
C PRO A 173 20.37 2.95 17.47
N TYR A 174 21.27 3.27 16.53
CA TYR A 174 22.42 2.43 16.19
C TYR A 174 23.53 3.25 15.54
N LYS A 175 24.64 3.46 16.26
CA LYS A 175 25.67 4.46 15.92
C LYS A 175 25.00 5.84 15.76
N GLU A 176 25.50 6.67 14.84
CA GLU A 176 24.92 7.96 14.45
C GLU A 176 23.67 7.83 13.53
N SER A 177 22.87 6.77 13.72
CA SER A 177 21.80 6.35 12.80
C SER A 177 20.80 5.43 13.52
N PHE A 178 20.01 4.65 12.76
CA PHE A 178 18.98 3.76 13.24
C PHE A 178 19.11 2.37 12.61
N LEU A 179 18.85 1.35 13.40
CA LEU A 179 18.75 -0.05 12.98
C LEU A 179 17.30 -0.50 13.04
N ILE A 180 16.82 -1.00 11.91
CA ILE A 180 15.46 -1.46 11.68
C ILE A 180 15.48 -2.97 11.56
N HIS A 181 14.92 -3.64 12.56
CA HIS A 181 14.68 -5.08 12.54
C HIS A 181 13.27 -5.33 12.03
N SER A 182 13.12 -6.07 10.94
CA SER A 182 11.80 -6.37 10.37
C SER A 182 11.78 -7.74 9.69
N ARG A 183 10.70 -8.51 9.89
CA ARG A 183 10.41 -9.70 9.07
C ARG A 183 10.13 -9.31 7.61
N HIS A 184 9.60 -8.10 7.41
CA HIS A 184 9.22 -7.52 6.12
C HIS A 184 10.25 -6.48 5.64
N ALA A 185 11.53 -6.83 5.67
CA ALA A 185 12.63 -5.90 5.37
C ALA A 185 12.53 -5.19 4.00
N ASP A 186 11.99 -5.84 2.96
CA ASP A 186 11.77 -5.16 1.67
C ASP A 186 10.62 -4.14 1.73
N THR A 187 9.53 -4.46 2.43
CA THR A 187 8.44 -3.51 2.69
C THR A 187 8.95 -2.32 3.49
N ALA A 188 9.75 -2.56 4.55
CA ALA A 188 10.38 -1.49 5.32
C ALA A 188 11.24 -0.57 4.43
N ARG A 189 12.08 -1.15 3.56
CA ARG A 189 12.89 -0.40 2.60
C ARG A 189 12.03 0.45 1.65
N ARG A 190 10.95 -0.11 1.11
CA ARG A 190 10.05 0.60 0.17
C ARG A 190 9.23 1.69 0.85
N ILE A 191 8.69 1.41 2.03
CA ILE A 191 7.99 2.40 2.87
C ILE A 191 8.92 3.56 3.15
N LEU A 192 10.16 3.31 3.55
CA LEU A 192 11.17 4.33 3.80
C LEU A 192 11.63 5.13 2.57
N ASN A 193 11.17 4.77 1.37
CA ASN A 193 11.67 5.32 0.10
C ASN A 193 13.21 5.24 0.01
N ALA A 194 13.77 4.13 0.50
CA ALA A 194 15.19 4.02 0.75
C ALA A 194 15.96 3.54 -0.50
N THR A 195 17.04 4.24 -0.84
CA THR A 195 17.94 3.88 -1.94
C THR A 195 19.08 2.99 -1.43
N ASN A 196 19.48 2.00 -2.24
CA ASN A 196 20.55 1.07 -1.90
C ASN A 196 21.88 1.82 -1.87
N HIS A 197 22.64 1.69 -0.78
CA HIS A 197 23.99 2.25 -0.71
C HIS A 197 25.07 1.17 -0.58
N PHE A 198 24.92 0.21 0.35
CA PHE A 198 25.89 -0.89 0.55
C PHE A 198 25.24 -2.14 1.17
N LYS A 199 25.63 -3.34 0.70
CA LYS A 199 25.17 -4.62 1.26
C LYS A 199 26.25 -5.21 2.17
N PHE A 200 25.96 -5.37 3.46
CA PHE A 200 26.73 -6.26 4.34
C PHE A 200 25.93 -7.56 4.58
N PRO A 201 26.59 -8.69 4.89
CA PRO A 201 25.89 -9.92 5.26
C PRO A 201 24.91 -9.68 6.42
N GLY A 202 23.63 -9.98 6.21
CA GLY A 202 22.58 -9.90 7.25
C GLY A 202 22.11 -8.49 7.65
N ARG A 203 22.76 -7.41 7.18
CA ARG A 203 22.37 -6.02 7.45
C ARG A 203 22.71 -5.13 6.27
N HIS A 204 21.74 -4.40 5.75
CA HIS A 204 21.96 -3.54 4.58
C HIS A 204 21.87 -2.06 4.99
N LYS A 205 22.81 -1.25 4.51
CA LYS A 205 22.81 0.20 4.71
C LYS A 205 22.08 0.87 3.54
N TYR A 206 21.12 1.71 3.87
CA TYR A 206 20.35 2.51 2.93
C TYR A 206 20.49 3.99 3.24
N LEU A 207 20.13 4.82 2.26
CA LEU A 207 19.91 6.25 2.45
C LEU A 207 18.43 6.56 2.25
N ILE A 208 17.89 7.44 3.10
CA ILE A 208 16.57 8.05 2.92
C ILE A 208 16.74 9.55 2.83
N ARG A 209 15.92 10.22 2.01
CA ARG A 209 15.94 11.69 1.92
C ARG A 209 15.08 12.28 3.04
N VAL A 210 15.64 13.22 3.79
CA VAL A 210 14.95 13.93 4.90
C VAL A 210 15.16 15.42 4.70
N GLY A 211 14.09 16.16 4.42
CA GLY A 211 14.18 17.56 3.99
C GLY A 211 15.17 17.72 2.82
N LYS A 212 16.19 18.60 3.00
CA LYS A 212 17.25 18.83 2.01
C LYS A 212 18.42 17.83 2.10
N GLY A 213 18.47 17.03 3.16
CA GLY A 213 19.58 16.11 3.44
C GLY A 213 19.26 14.65 3.14
N SER A 214 20.19 13.78 3.53
CA SER A 214 20.01 12.32 3.53
C SER A 214 20.42 11.73 4.87
N GLN A 215 19.64 10.77 5.36
CA GLN A 215 19.91 10.05 6.59
C GLN A 215 20.24 8.59 6.25
N ALA A 216 21.33 8.06 6.81
CA ALA A 216 21.60 6.64 6.75
C ALA A 216 20.62 5.88 7.66
N VAL A 217 20.16 4.73 7.20
CA VAL A 217 19.41 3.75 8.00
C VAL A 217 19.89 2.34 7.68
N TYR A 218 19.83 1.45 8.67
CA TYR A 218 20.22 0.06 8.51
C TYR A 218 18.98 -0.82 8.62
N ILE A 219 18.80 -1.75 7.69
CA ILE A 219 17.69 -2.71 7.74
C ILE A 219 18.26 -4.12 7.84
N ARG A 220 17.80 -4.87 8.82
CA ARG A 220 18.13 -6.28 9.04
C ARG A 220 16.85 -7.10 8.96
N LYS A 221 16.84 -8.08 8.05
CA LYS A 221 15.78 -9.08 8.01
C LYS A 221 15.91 -10.00 9.22
N ILE A 222 14.83 -10.20 9.94
CA ILE A 222 14.73 -11.16 11.05
C ILE A 222 13.79 -12.30 10.66
N SER A 223 13.97 -13.47 11.28
CA SER A 223 13.13 -14.66 11.14
C SER A 223 11.81 -14.55 11.89
#